data_AF-A0A838R0B9-F1
#
_entry.id   AF-A0A838R0B9-F1
#
_cell.length_a   1.000
_cell.length_b   1.000
_cell.length_c   1.000
_cell.angle_alpha   90.00
_cell.angle_beta   90.00
_cell.angle_gamma   90.00
#
_symmetry.space_group_name_H-M   'P 1'
#
loop_
_entity.id
_entity.type
_entity.pdbx_description
1 polymer ?
#
loop_
_entity_poly.entity_id
_entity_poly.type
_entity_poly.pdbx_seq_one_letter_code
_entity_poly.pdbx_strand_id
1 'polypeptide(L)'
;MASKNRAGLINKVLKVVKKHYKPAAPPKDRSLLQHLLFACCLENSPYEPAEKVFQALSTDYFDWNEVRVSTVRELAEALKPLNDAQEAATRLKRVLQSVFETHYSFDLEPMKKQNIGQAVKTLEKYNGSTPFVVAYVTQNALGGHAIPINQGLLESMRIVGVVSDAEAAKGTVPGLERIVPKSKGAEVGSMLHLLGVEMHRSPYGATIRKLLLEIEPDAKDNLPKRPKPEDAVAAPAKPAAAAPPTPAAKSAEAPAKKIASKKPEPAPAAKTQAEKKPVKKVLKKKSSSAAPAKKKTTATKRLTKKKPR
;
A
#
# COMPACT_ATOMS: atom_id res chain seq x y z
N MET A 1 27.52 10.67 -1.18
CA MET A 1 27.57 11.89 -2.00
C MET A 1 26.50 11.80 -3.08
N ALA A 2 25.40 12.53 -2.98
CA ALA A 2 24.47 12.68 -4.10
C ALA A 2 25.21 13.39 -5.25
N SER A 3 25.09 12.90 -6.49
CA SER A 3 25.88 13.41 -7.61
C SER A 3 25.62 14.90 -7.86
N LYS A 4 26.64 15.62 -8.35
CA LYS A 4 26.55 17.03 -8.78
C LYS A 4 25.53 17.28 -9.92
N ASN A 5 24.85 16.25 -10.44
CA ASN A 5 23.82 16.38 -11.48
C ASN A 5 22.68 15.34 -11.37
N ARG A 6 22.03 15.23 -10.20
CA ARG A 6 20.87 14.35 -9.99
C ARG A 6 19.77 14.53 -11.03
N ALA A 7 19.45 15.78 -11.38
CA ALA A 7 18.41 16.07 -12.36
C ALA A 7 18.76 15.55 -13.76
N GLY A 8 20.04 15.63 -14.16
CA GLY A 8 20.54 15.02 -15.39
C GLY A 8 20.37 13.50 -15.38
N LEU A 9 20.73 12.83 -14.28
CA LEU A 9 20.58 11.38 -14.14
C LEU A 9 19.11 10.94 -14.22
N ILE A 10 18.20 11.64 -13.54
CA ILE A 10 16.76 11.35 -13.63
C ILE A 10 16.29 11.50 -15.09
N ASN A 11 16.72 12.54 -15.81
CA ASN A 11 16.38 12.69 -17.22
C ASN A 11 16.93 11.55 -18.10
N LYS A 12 18.15 11.03 -17.82
CA LYS A 12 18.68 9.83 -18.50
C LYS A 12 17.81 8.61 -18.23
N VAL A 13 17.45 8.35 -16.96
CA VAL A 13 16.53 7.27 -16.58
C VAL A 13 15.23 7.39 -17.37
N LEU A 14 14.61 8.58 -17.35
CA LEU A 14 13.36 8.85 -18.07
C LEU A 14 13.47 8.62 -19.57
N LYS A 15 14.61 8.91 -20.20
CA LYS A 15 14.85 8.64 -21.62
C LYS A 15 14.92 7.15 -21.92
N VAL A 16 15.62 6.38 -21.09
CA VAL A 16 15.76 4.93 -21.26
C VAL A 16 14.42 4.22 -21.03
N VAL A 17 13.70 4.53 -19.95
CA VAL A 17 12.41 3.86 -19.69
C VAL A 17 11.37 4.15 -20.78
N LYS A 18 11.33 5.37 -21.33
CA LYS A 18 10.46 5.71 -22.46
C LYS A 18 10.80 4.97 -23.75
N LYS A 19 12.05 4.56 -23.92
CA LYS A 19 12.52 3.82 -25.09
C LYS A 19 12.15 2.34 -25.02
N HIS A 20 12.19 1.75 -23.82
CA HIS A 20 12.04 0.30 -23.62
C HIS A 20 10.67 -0.12 -23.12
N TYR A 21 9.93 0.76 -22.46
CA TYR A 21 8.62 0.43 -21.87
C TYR A 21 7.51 1.24 -22.49
N LYS A 22 6.34 0.60 -22.63
CA LYS A 22 5.10 1.25 -23.04
C LYS A 22 4.35 1.72 -21.80
N PRO A 23 3.77 2.94 -21.82
CA PRO A 23 2.97 3.41 -20.70
C PRO A 23 1.71 2.56 -20.55
N ALA A 24 1.35 2.27 -19.30
CA ALA A 24 0.07 1.66 -18.95
C ALA A 24 -0.88 2.74 -18.45
N ALA A 25 -2.03 2.88 -19.10
CA ALA A 25 -3.09 3.78 -18.64
C ALA A 25 -3.97 3.05 -17.60
N PRO A 26 -4.16 3.61 -16.40
CA PRO A 26 -5.13 3.05 -15.46
C PRO A 26 -6.56 3.18 -16.03
N PRO A 27 -7.46 2.22 -15.72
CA PRO A 27 -8.87 2.36 -16.03
C PRO A 27 -9.46 3.61 -15.35
N LYS A 28 -10.24 4.40 -16.09
CA LYS A 28 -10.83 5.65 -15.59
C LYS A 28 -12.03 5.44 -14.66
N ASP A 29 -12.68 4.30 -14.78
CA ASP A 29 -13.97 4.02 -14.14
C ASP A 29 -13.82 3.33 -12.78
N ARG A 30 -12.58 3.19 -12.30
CA ARG A 30 -12.24 2.47 -11.08
C ARG A 30 -12.51 3.35 -9.84
N SER A 31 -13.17 2.78 -8.84
CA SER A 31 -13.41 3.48 -7.56
C SER A 31 -12.10 3.71 -6.79
N LEU A 32 -12.11 4.60 -5.80
CA LEU A 32 -10.93 4.86 -4.96
C LEU A 32 -10.47 3.58 -4.26
N LEU A 33 -11.41 2.82 -3.69
CA LEU A 33 -11.10 1.53 -3.07
C LEU A 33 -10.49 0.58 -4.09
N GLN A 34 -11.08 0.46 -5.28
CA GLN A 34 -10.54 -0.44 -6.29
C GLN A 34 -9.13 -0.02 -6.76
N HIS A 35 -8.83 1.28 -6.88
CA HIS A 35 -7.46 1.75 -7.15
C HIS A 35 -6.49 1.37 -6.04
N LEU A 36 -6.93 1.45 -4.78
CA LEU A 36 -6.15 1.07 -3.61
C LEU A 36 -5.82 -0.43 -3.60
N LEU A 37 -6.82 -1.28 -3.85
CA LEU A 37 -6.66 -2.73 -3.91
C LEU A 37 -5.82 -3.16 -5.11
N PHE A 38 -6.05 -2.56 -6.28
CA PHE A 38 -5.24 -2.81 -7.46
C PHE A 38 -3.77 -2.46 -7.23
N ALA A 39 -3.47 -1.35 -6.55
CA ALA A 39 -2.11 -0.96 -6.23
C ALA A 39 -1.38 -2.00 -5.36
N CYS A 40 -2.10 -2.67 -4.45
CA CYS A 40 -1.55 -3.75 -3.62
C CYS A 40 -1.09 -4.94 -4.47
N CYS A 41 -1.84 -5.27 -5.53
CA CYS A 41 -1.50 -6.30 -6.50
C CYS A 41 -0.39 -5.87 -7.47
N LEU A 42 -0.34 -4.58 -7.82
CA LEU A 42 0.57 -4.05 -8.84
C LEU A 42 2.02 -3.88 -8.33
N GLU A 43 2.23 -3.59 -7.04
CA GLU A 43 3.51 -3.08 -6.50
C GLU A 43 4.80 -3.71 -7.06
N ASN A 44 4.89 -5.05 -7.11
CA ASN A 44 6.07 -5.73 -7.65
C ASN A 44 5.76 -6.62 -8.87
N SER A 45 4.61 -6.40 -9.51
CA SER A 45 4.11 -7.25 -10.60
C SER A 45 3.74 -6.43 -11.84
N PRO A 46 3.82 -6.99 -13.07
CA PRO A 46 3.42 -6.26 -14.27
C PRO A 46 1.91 -5.99 -14.29
N TYR A 47 1.49 -4.99 -15.07
CA TYR A 47 0.08 -4.56 -15.16
C TYR A 47 -0.87 -5.65 -15.65
N GLU A 48 -0.49 -6.45 -16.66
CA GLU A 48 -1.38 -7.45 -17.24
C GLU A 48 -1.74 -8.57 -16.23
N PRO A 49 -0.79 -9.24 -15.54
CA PRO A 49 -1.11 -10.16 -14.45
C PRO A 49 -1.89 -9.49 -13.31
N ALA A 50 -1.52 -8.26 -12.93
CA ALA A 50 -2.21 -7.52 -11.87
C ALA A 50 -3.67 -7.25 -12.22
N GLU A 51 -3.98 -6.89 -13.46
CA GLU A 51 -5.35 -6.66 -13.93
C GLU A 51 -6.16 -7.95 -13.96
N LYS A 52 -5.57 -9.05 -14.46
CA LYS A 52 -6.23 -10.36 -14.47
C LYS A 52 -6.62 -10.82 -13.06
N VAL A 53 -5.69 -10.71 -12.11
CA VAL A 53 -5.99 -11.09 -10.72
C VAL A 53 -6.98 -10.14 -10.08
N PHE A 54 -6.84 -8.83 -10.31
CA PHE A 54 -7.79 -7.87 -9.77
C PHE A 54 -9.22 -8.13 -10.26
N GLN A 55 -9.38 -8.45 -11.55
CA GLN A 55 -10.65 -8.84 -12.12
C GLN A 55 -11.20 -10.10 -11.45
N ALA A 56 -10.38 -11.16 -11.31
CA ALA A 56 -10.76 -12.40 -10.64
C ALA A 56 -11.20 -12.16 -9.19
N LEU A 57 -10.48 -11.33 -8.42
CA LEU A 57 -10.88 -10.97 -7.06
C LEU A 57 -12.24 -10.28 -7.00
N SER A 58 -12.62 -9.51 -8.02
CA SER A 58 -13.91 -8.82 -8.09
C SER A 58 -15.05 -9.65 -8.68
N THR A 59 -14.77 -10.79 -9.32
CA THR A 59 -15.78 -11.68 -9.92
C THR A 59 -15.98 -12.97 -9.15
N ASP A 60 -14.90 -13.53 -8.61
CA ASP A 60 -14.88 -14.87 -8.03
C ASP A 60 -15.25 -14.82 -6.53
N TYR A 61 -15.07 -13.66 -5.90
CA TYR A 61 -15.56 -13.35 -4.55
C TYR A 61 -16.84 -12.53 -4.65
N PHE A 62 -17.79 -12.80 -3.75
CA PHE A 62 -19.07 -12.13 -3.69
C PHE A 62 -18.94 -10.64 -3.40
N ASP A 63 -18.07 -10.26 -2.47
CA ASP A 63 -17.76 -8.88 -2.12
C ASP A 63 -16.37 -8.71 -1.48
N TRP A 64 -15.98 -7.45 -1.21
CA TRP A 64 -14.72 -7.15 -0.54
C TRP A 64 -14.67 -7.63 0.92
N ASN A 65 -15.82 -7.91 1.54
CA ASN A 65 -15.85 -8.49 2.87
C ASN A 65 -15.39 -9.94 2.84
N GLU A 66 -15.80 -10.72 1.84
CA GLU A 66 -15.33 -12.09 1.63
C GLU A 66 -13.81 -12.14 1.42
N VAL A 67 -13.28 -11.24 0.57
CA VAL A 67 -11.83 -11.10 0.35
C VAL A 67 -11.11 -10.79 1.67
N ARG A 68 -11.68 -9.91 2.51
CA ARG A 68 -11.10 -9.54 3.82
C ARG A 68 -11.05 -10.73 4.80
N VAL A 69 -12.11 -11.53 4.88
CA VAL A 69 -12.20 -12.64 5.84
C VAL A 69 -11.44 -13.89 5.38
N SER A 70 -11.17 -14.00 4.08
CA SER A 70 -10.36 -15.07 3.49
C SER A 70 -8.94 -15.11 4.08
N THR A 71 -8.35 -16.29 4.17
CA THR A 71 -6.98 -16.45 4.67
C THR A 71 -5.96 -15.91 3.68
N VAL A 72 -4.78 -15.53 4.17
CA VAL A 72 -3.67 -15.08 3.28
C VAL A 72 -3.30 -16.19 2.29
N ARG A 73 -3.39 -17.46 2.71
CA ARG A 73 -3.10 -18.60 1.85
C ARG A 73 -4.09 -18.73 0.69
N GLU A 74 -5.39 -18.63 0.94
CA GLU A 74 -6.43 -18.68 -0.11
C GLU A 74 -6.27 -17.51 -1.10
N LEU A 75 -6.07 -16.29 -0.57
CA LEU A 75 -5.82 -15.12 -1.41
C LEU A 75 -4.56 -15.28 -2.26
N ALA A 76 -3.48 -15.83 -1.69
CA ALA A 76 -2.23 -16.03 -2.41
C ALA A 76 -2.35 -17.05 -3.55
N GLU A 77 -3.23 -18.07 -3.44
CA GLU A 77 -3.53 -18.97 -4.56
C GLU A 77 -4.21 -18.21 -5.72
N ALA A 78 -5.15 -17.31 -5.42
CA ALA A 78 -5.76 -16.44 -6.44
C ALA A 78 -4.75 -15.44 -7.04
N LEU A 79 -3.75 -15.01 -6.25
CA LEU A 79 -2.69 -14.07 -6.63
C LEU A 79 -1.45 -14.72 -7.25
N LYS A 80 -1.46 -16.04 -7.48
CA LYS A 80 -0.33 -16.80 -8.02
C LYS A 80 0.27 -16.27 -9.34
N PRO A 81 -0.49 -15.63 -10.26
CA PRO A 81 0.10 -14.99 -11.45
C PRO A 81 1.03 -13.80 -11.15
N LEU A 82 1.01 -13.24 -9.94
CA LEU A 82 1.87 -12.15 -9.52
C LEU A 82 3.28 -12.63 -9.15
N ASN A 83 4.26 -11.73 -9.26
CA ASN A 83 5.64 -12.02 -8.86
C ASN A 83 5.78 -12.23 -7.33
N ASP A 84 4.92 -11.58 -6.54
CA ASP A 84 4.96 -11.54 -5.07
C ASP A 84 3.58 -11.87 -4.46
N ALA A 85 3.02 -13.01 -4.84
CA ALA A 85 1.65 -13.41 -4.49
C ALA A 85 1.34 -13.39 -2.98
N GLN A 86 2.26 -13.87 -2.14
CA GLN A 86 2.08 -13.93 -0.68
C GLN A 86 2.11 -12.54 -0.05
N GLU A 87 3.05 -11.70 -0.47
CA GLU A 87 3.20 -10.33 0.00
C GLU A 87 2.01 -9.47 -0.47
N ALA A 88 1.58 -9.64 -1.72
CA ALA A 88 0.40 -8.98 -2.28
C ALA A 88 -0.87 -9.37 -1.51
N ALA A 89 -1.06 -10.66 -1.21
CA ALA A 89 -2.19 -11.15 -0.41
C ALA A 89 -2.19 -10.53 0.99
N THR A 90 -1.01 -10.45 1.61
CA THR A 90 -0.85 -9.84 2.94
C THR A 90 -1.17 -8.34 2.92
N ARG A 91 -0.66 -7.59 1.94
CA ARG A 91 -0.96 -6.15 1.77
C ARG A 91 -2.45 -5.94 1.55
N LEU A 92 -3.04 -6.66 0.59
CA LEU A 92 -4.45 -6.58 0.23
C LEU A 92 -5.37 -6.81 1.45
N LYS A 93 -5.16 -7.91 2.18
CA LYS A 93 -5.96 -8.25 3.36
C LYS A 93 -5.84 -7.21 4.46
N ARG A 94 -4.62 -6.75 4.79
CA ARG A 94 -4.39 -5.75 5.84
C ARG A 94 -5.02 -4.40 5.48
N VAL A 95 -4.95 -4.01 4.21
CA VAL A 95 -5.59 -2.78 3.72
C VAL A 95 -7.11 -2.88 3.83
N LEU A 96 -7.71 -3.98 3.38
CA LEU A 96 -9.16 -4.21 3.52
C LEU A 96 -9.61 -4.20 4.98
N GLN A 97 -8.84 -4.82 5.87
CA GLN A 97 -9.12 -4.79 7.31
C GLN A 97 -9.07 -3.36 7.86
N SER A 98 -8.04 -2.57 7.51
CA SER A 98 -7.88 -1.19 7.97
C SER A 98 -8.99 -0.27 7.44
N VAL A 99 -9.40 -0.45 6.18
CA VAL A 99 -10.53 0.28 5.57
C VAL A 99 -11.81 0.00 6.35
N PHE A 100 -12.10 -1.28 6.61
CA PHE A 100 -13.30 -1.67 7.35
C PHE A 100 -13.29 -1.14 8.79
N GLU A 101 -12.17 -1.21 9.50
CA GLU A 101 -12.05 -0.68 10.86
C GLU A 101 -12.20 0.85 10.93
N THR A 102 -11.81 1.56 9.87
CA THR A 102 -11.87 3.02 9.82
C THR A 102 -13.25 3.54 9.40
N HIS A 103 -13.89 2.89 8.42
CA HIS A 103 -15.10 3.42 7.76
C HIS A 103 -16.35 2.55 7.95
N TYR A 104 -16.22 1.36 8.56
CA TYR A 104 -17.28 0.35 8.67
C TYR A 104 -17.99 0.03 7.35
N SER A 105 -17.28 0.24 6.24
CA SER A 105 -17.77 0.09 4.88
C SER A 105 -16.60 -0.04 3.90
N PHE A 106 -16.88 -0.51 2.69
CA PHE A 106 -15.94 -0.60 1.58
C PHE A 106 -16.18 0.50 0.54
N ASP A 107 -16.58 1.69 1.01
CA ASP A 107 -16.74 2.88 0.18
C ASP A 107 -15.76 3.96 0.63
N LEU A 108 -14.85 4.34 -0.28
CA LEU A 108 -13.88 5.41 -0.05
C LEU A 108 -14.11 6.62 -0.96
N GLU A 109 -15.18 6.65 -1.76
CA GLU A 109 -15.50 7.77 -2.63
C GLU A 109 -15.66 9.11 -1.88
N PRO A 110 -16.19 9.17 -0.63
CA PRO A 110 -16.21 10.40 0.14
C PRO A 110 -14.83 11.04 0.33
N MET A 111 -13.74 10.25 0.33
CA MET A 111 -12.38 10.77 0.48
C MET A 111 -11.94 11.62 -0.72
N LYS A 112 -12.49 11.40 -1.92
CA LYS A 112 -12.18 12.24 -3.10
C LYS A 112 -12.64 13.70 -2.94
N LYS A 113 -13.61 13.94 -2.05
CA LYS A 113 -14.13 15.29 -1.75
C LYS A 113 -13.31 16.02 -0.66
N GLN A 114 -12.42 15.32 0.03
CA GLN A 114 -11.57 15.87 1.08
C GLN A 114 -10.33 16.55 0.47
N ASN A 115 -9.58 17.27 1.30
CA ASN A 115 -8.26 17.76 0.90
C ASN A 115 -7.35 16.55 0.59
N ILE A 116 -6.64 16.58 -0.53
CA ILE A 116 -5.75 15.47 -0.97
C ILE A 116 -4.75 15.09 0.13
N GLY A 117 -4.14 16.07 0.81
CA GLY A 117 -3.19 15.80 1.88
C GLY A 117 -3.82 15.11 3.10
N GLN A 118 -5.10 15.37 3.38
CA GLN A 118 -5.85 14.64 4.42
C GLN A 118 -6.15 13.21 3.97
N ALA A 119 -6.59 13.02 2.72
CA ALA A 119 -6.83 11.70 2.17
C ALA A 119 -5.54 10.84 2.19
N VAL A 120 -4.41 11.41 1.76
CA VAL A 120 -3.09 10.76 1.80
C VAL A 120 -2.71 10.33 3.22
N LYS A 121 -2.81 11.21 4.22
CA LYS A 121 -2.52 10.87 5.62
C LYS A 121 -3.41 9.75 6.17
N THR A 122 -4.64 9.63 5.68
CA THR A 122 -5.53 8.52 6.02
C THR A 122 -5.05 7.23 5.37
N LEU A 123 -4.69 7.26 4.07
CA LEU A 123 -4.15 6.11 3.35
C LEU A 123 -2.82 5.60 3.94
N GLU A 124 -1.97 6.50 4.44
CA GLU A 124 -0.70 6.16 5.12
C GLU A 124 -0.91 5.43 6.46
N LYS A 125 -2.07 5.62 7.11
CA LYS A 125 -2.41 4.96 8.37
C LYS A 125 -2.96 3.55 8.20
N TYR A 126 -3.39 3.18 6.98
CA TYR A 126 -3.87 1.83 6.74
C TYR A 126 -2.71 0.84 6.85
N ASN A 127 -2.88 -0.13 7.74
CA ASN A 127 -1.92 -1.21 7.88
C ASN A 127 -1.86 -2.00 6.57
N GLY A 128 -0.66 -2.24 6.05
CA GLY A 128 -0.44 -2.88 4.74
C GLY A 128 -0.40 -1.93 3.54
N SER A 129 -0.76 -0.65 3.72
CA SER A 129 -0.56 0.36 2.68
C SER A 129 0.91 0.75 2.63
N THR A 130 1.56 0.50 1.50
CA THR A 130 2.97 0.85 1.28
C THR A 130 3.08 2.26 0.70
N PRO A 131 4.27 2.91 0.76
CA PRO A 131 4.49 4.18 0.07
C PRO A 131 4.14 4.13 -1.42
N PHE A 132 4.39 2.98 -2.07
CA PHE A 132 3.98 2.74 -3.45
C PHE A 132 2.46 2.82 -3.62
N VAL A 133 1.71 2.10 -2.78
CA VAL A 133 0.23 2.05 -2.82
C VAL A 133 -0.36 3.45 -2.62
N VAL A 134 0.12 4.19 -1.63
CA VAL A 134 -0.33 5.57 -1.36
C VAL A 134 -0.04 6.49 -2.54
N ALA A 135 1.19 6.46 -3.08
CA ALA A 135 1.55 7.28 -4.23
C ALA A 135 0.71 6.94 -5.47
N TYR A 136 0.44 5.65 -5.70
CA TYR A 136 -0.38 5.19 -6.83
C TYR A 136 -1.81 5.71 -6.74
N VAL A 137 -2.45 5.60 -5.57
CA VAL A 137 -3.81 6.11 -5.37
C VAL A 137 -3.85 7.64 -5.44
N THR A 138 -2.82 8.30 -4.91
CA THR A 138 -2.67 9.76 -4.99
C THR A 138 -2.65 10.25 -6.44
N GLN A 139 -1.87 9.58 -7.29
CA GLN A 139 -1.71 9.93 -8.69
C GLN A 139 -2.94 9.59 -9.54
N ASN A 140 -3.54 8.41 -9.33
CA ASN A 140 -4.54 7.85 -10.25
C ASN A 140 -5.99 8.05 -9.79
N ALA A 141 -6.25 8.20 -8.48
CA ALA A 141 -7.60 8.33 -7.94
C ALA A 141 -7.91 9.70 -7.31
N LEU A 142 -6.91 10.34 -6.68
CA LEU A 142 -7.10 11.61 -5.95
C LEU A 142 -6.73 12.86 -6.77
N GLY A 143 -6.15 12.69 -7.97
CA GLY A 143 -5.72 13.82 -8.81
C GLY A 143 -4.53 14.60 -8.25
N GLY A 144 -3.78 14.00 -7.32
CA GLY A 144 -2.52 14.52 -6.81
C GLY A 144 -1.38 14.38 -7.81
N HIS A 145 -0.17 14.78 -7.40
CA HIS A 145 1.06 14.52 -8.17
C HIS A 145 2.01 13.71 -7.29
N ALA A 146 2.14 12.42 -7.60
CA ALA A 146 3.00 11.50 -6.87
C ALA A 146 3.49 10.41 -7.83
N ILE A 147 4.77 10.04 -7.78
CA ILE A 147 5.29 8.97 -8.61
C ILE A 147 5.44 7.71 -7.75
N PRO A 148 4.71 6.62 -8.05
CA PRO A 148 4.84 5.38 -7.29
C PRO A 148 6.24 4.79 -7.44
N ILE A 149 6.92 4.55 -6.32
CA ILE A 149 8.26 3.97 -6.27
C ILE A 149 8.17 2.63 -5.53
N ASN A 150 8.37 1.54 -6.27
CA ASN A 150 8.51 0.22 -5.68
C ASN A 150 9.98 -0.07 -5.35
N GLN A 151 10.22 -1.12 -4.56
CA GLN A 151 11.56 -1.42 -4.03
C GLN A 151 12.59 -1.64 -5.14
N GLY A 152 12.22 -2.33 -6.22
CA GLY A 152 13.12 -2.55 -7.36
C GLY A 152 13.47 -1.26 -8.11
N LEU A 153 12.55 -0.29 -8.20
CA LEU A 153 12.87 1.02 -8.80
C LEU A 153 13.83 1.79 -7.90
N LEU A 154 13.61 1.75 -6.59
CA LEU A 154 14.49 2.42 -5.64
C LEU A 154 15.91 1.87 -5.69
N GLU A 155 16.06 0.55 -5.76
CA GLU A 155 17.36 -0.10 -5.93
C GLU A 155 18.00 0.26 -7.28
N SER A 156 17.21 0.30 -8.35
CA SER A 156 17.70 0.76 -9.67
C SER A 156 18.25 2.20 -9.59
N MET A 157 17.52 3.10 -8.94
CA MET A 157 17.89 4.51 -8.74
C MET A 157 19.13 4.67 -7.85
N ARG A 158 19.30 3.79 -6.88
CA ARG A 158 20.49 3.70 -6.03
C ARG A 158 21.72 3.27 -6.84
N ILE A 159 21.59 2.21 -7.65
CA ILE A 159 22.68 1.67 -8.48
C ILE A 159 23.19 2.72 -9.48
N VAL A 160 22.29 3.44 -10.15
CA VAL A 160 22.67 4.52 -11.10
C VAL A 160 23.09 5.83 -10.41
N GLY A 161 23.13 5.87 -9.07
CA GLY A 161 23.61 7.02 -8.29
C GLY A 161 22.65 8.22 -8.24
N VAL A 162 21.37 8.03 -8.55
CA VAL A 162 20.33 9.07 -8.35
C VAL A 162 20.07 9.28 -6.86
N VAL A 163 20.04 8.18 -6.11
CA VAL A 163 19.69 8.11 -4.69
C VAL A 163 20.87 7.55 -3.89
N SER A 164 21.16 8.13 -2.72
CA SER A 164 22.14 7.60 -1.78
C SER A 164 21.57 6.48 -0.91
N ASP A 165 22.42 5.67 -0.27
CA ASP A 165 21.97 4.60 0.64
C ASP A 165 21.01 5.12 1.73
N ALA A 166 21.27 6.30 2.28
CA ALA A 166 20.43 6.92 3.30
C ALA A 166 19.06 7.37 2.78
N GLU A 167 18.97 7.77 1.51
CA GLU A 167 17.70 8.15 0.87
C GLU A 167 16.93 6.90 0.40
N ALA A 168 17.65 5.85 -0.03
CA ALA A 168 17.08 4.55 -0.36
C ALA A 168 16.48 3.88 0.87
N ALA A 169 17.14 3.97 2.03
CA ALA A 169 16.58 3.49 3.30
C ALA A 169 15.26 4.21 3.68
N LYS A 170 15.04 5.44 3.18
CA LYS A 170 13.81 6.21 3.41
C LYS A 170 12.70 5.94 2.39
N GLY A 171 12.95 5.16 1.33
CA GLY A 171 11.95 4.90 0.31
C GLY A 171 11.71 6.07 -0.67
N THR A 172 12.60 7.06 -0.71
CA THR A 172 12.35 8.32 -1.45
C THR A 172 13.35 8.55 -2.57
N VAL A 173 12.90 9.16 -3.67
CA VAL A 173 13.74 9.63 -4.78
C VAL A 173 13.61 11.15 -4.89
N PRO A 174 14.43 11.94 -4.18
CA PRO A 174 14.19 13.37 -4.09
C PRO A 174 14.31 14.08 -5.44
N GLY A 175 13.30 14.89 -5.77
CA GLY A 175 13.27 15.69 -7.01
C GLY A 175 12.70 14.96 -8.24
N LEU A 176 12.26 13.71 -8.10
CA LEU A 176 11.60 12.95 -9.18
C LEU A 176 10.31 13.65 -9.64
N GLU A 177 9.42 13.98 -8.70
CA GLU A 177 8.15 14.68 -8.95
C GLU A 177 8.36 16.09 -9.51
N ARG A 178 9.51 16.72 -9.24
CA ARG A 178 9.83 18.04 -9.80
C ARG A 178 10.19 17.96 -11.28
N ILE A 179 10.79 16.86 -11.71
CA ILE A 179 11.25 16.65 -13.09
C ILE A 179 10.13 16.07 -13.95
N VAL A 180 9.28 15.22 -13.38
CA VAL A 180 8.13 14.63 -14.08
C VAL A 180 6.95 15.61 -14.01
N PRO A 181 6.46 16.16 -15.13
CA PRO A 181 5.28 17.03 -15.12
C PRO A 181 4.04 16.28 -14.65
N LYS A 182 3.14 16.96 -13.93
CA LYS A 182 1.88 16.36 -13.43
C LYS A 182 1.05 15.68 -14.52
N SER A 183 0.96 16.29 -15.70
CA SER A 183 0.22 15.75 -16.84
C SER A 183 0.78 14.43 -17.38
N LYS A 184 2.06 14.14 -17.11
CA LYS A 184 2.75 12.90 -17.54
C LYS A 184 3.02 11.95 -16.38
N GLY A 185 2.57 12.28 -15.16
CA GLY A 185 2.89 11.54 -13.94
C GLY A 185 2.44 10.07 -14.00
N ALA A 186 1.21 9.81 -14.46
CA ALA A 186 0.68 8.46 -14.57
C ALA A 186 1.45 7.61 -15.61
N GLU A 187 1.65 8.15 -16.82
CA GLU A 187 2.38 7.46 -17.89
C GLU A 187 3.83 7.17 -17.49
N VAL A 188 4.55 8.19 -17.02
CA VAL A 188 5.94 8.05 -16.60
C VAL A 188 6.07 7.14 -15.38
N GLY A 189 5.16 7.26 -14.41
CA GLY A 189 5.12 6.40 -13.24
C GLY A 189 4.96 4.92 -13.63
N SER A 190 4.10 4.60 -14.61
CA SER A 190 3.93 3.22 -15.08
C SER A 190 5.20 2.65 -15.71
N MET A 191 5.94 3.44 -16.49
CA MET A 191 7.20 3.01 -17.12
C MET A 191 8.33 2.84 -16.10
N LEU A 192 8.41 3.73 -15.11
CA LEU A 192 9.36 3.63 -14.00
C LEU A 192 9.06 2.41 -13.13
N HIS A 193 7.79 2.14 -12.85
CA HIS A 193 7.36 0.94 -12.14
C HIS A 193 7.80 -0.34 -12.88
N LEU A 194 7.63 -0.42 -14.20
CA LEU A 194 8.08 -1.58 -14.99
C LEU A 194 9.60 -1.82 -14.92
N LEU A 195 10.41 -0.75 -14.89
CA LEU A 195 11.85 -0.88 -14.62
C LEU A 195 12.09 -1.50 -13.23
N GLY A 196 11.34 -1.05 -12.22
CA GLY A 196 11.42 -1.60 -10.88
C GLY A 196 10.96 -3.05 -10.78
N VAL A 197 9.92 -3.44 -11.53
CA VAL A 197 9.45 -4.83 -11.62
C VAL A 197 10.51 -5.73 -12.25
N GLU A 198 11.18 -5.27 -13.32
CA GLU A 198 12.27 -6.02 -13.95
C GLU A 198 13.44 -6.23 -12.96
N MET A 199 13.82 -5.18 -12.23
CA MET A 199 14.85 -5.26 -11.19
C MET A 199 14.45 -6.21 -10.05
N HIS A 200 13.19 -6.17 -9.61
CA HIS A 200 12.68 -7.05 -8.57
C HIS A 200 12.66 -8.52 -9.01
N ARG A 201 12.23 -8.79 -10.25
CA ARG A 201 12.10 -10.13 -10.80
C ARG A 201 13.46 -10.78 -11.09
N SER A 202 14.40 -10.01 -11.63
CA SER A 202 15.72 -10.53 -12.02
C SER A 202 16.83 -9.53 -11.70
N PRO A 203 17.20 -9.37 -10.41
CA PRO A 203 18.21 -8.39 -9.98
C PRO A 203 19.58 -8.56 -10.68
N TYR A 204 19.89 -9.79 -11.10
CA TYR A 204 21.16 -10.15 -11.73
C TYR A 204 21.05 -10.37 -13.25
N GLY A 205 19.87 -10.20 -13.83
CA GLY A 205 19.57 -10.52 -15.22
C GLY A 205 20.32 -9.65 -16.23
N ALA A 206 20.53 -10.18 -17.45
CA ALA A 206 21.20 -9.45 -18.52
C ALA A 206 20.40 -8.20 -18.96
N THR A 207 19.07 -8.27 -18.98
CA THR A 207 18.18 -7.17 -19.36
C THR A 207 18.34 -5.98 -18.42
N ILE A 208 18.22 -6.19 -17.10
CA ILE A 208 18.35 -5.10 -16.14
C ILE A 208 19.76 -4.50 -16.15
N ARG A 209 20.81 -5.33 -16.25
CA ARG A 209 22.19 -4.84 -16.40
C ARG A 209 22.35 -3.94 -17.62
N LYS A 210 21.82 -4.37 -18.78
CA LYS A 210 21.85 -3.57 -20.01
C LYS A 210 21.12 -2.24 -19.85
N LEU A 211 19.95 -2.24 -19.22
CA LEU A 211 19.16 -1.01 -18.97
C LEU A 211 19.89 -0.05 -18.03
N LEU A 212 20.43 -0.55 -16.91
CA LEU A 212 21.17 0.28 -15.94
C LEU A 212 22.44 0.87 -16.56
N LEU A 213 23.17 0.10 -17.37
CA LEU A 213 24.37 0.57 -18.08
C LEU A 213 24.05 1.54 -19.23
N GLU A 214 22.87 1.43 -19.86
CA GLU A 214 22.40 2.43 -20.83
C GLU A 214 22.05 3.77 -20.17
N ILE A 215 21.60 3.73 -18.90
CA ILE A 215 21.34 4.94 -18.10
C ILE A 215 22.64 5.58 -17.65
N GLU A 216 23.51 4.81 -17.00
CA GLU A 216 24.78 5.30 -16.46
C GLU A 216 25.88 4.23 -16.66
N PRO A 217 26.78 4.41 -17.64
CA PRO A 217 27.84 3.46 -17.93
C PRO A 217 28.83 3.23 -16.78
N ASP A 218 28.98 4.23 -15.90
CA ASP A 218 29.85 4.17 -14.72
C ASP A 218 29.23 3.41 -13.54
N ALA A 219 27.95 2.99 -13.64
CA ALA A 219 27.28 2.21 -12.60
C ALA A 219 27.73 0.74 -12.52
N LYS A 220 28.72 0.32 -13.33
CA LYS A 220 29.24 -1.06 -13.38
C LYS A 220 29.65 -1.59 -12.00
N ASP A 221 30.26 -0.74 -11.17
CA ASP A 221 30.77 -1.13 -9.85
C ASP A 221 29.66 -1.31 -8.81
N ASN A 222 28.52 -0.63 -9.02
CA ASN A 222 27.36 -0.68 -8.14
C ASN A 222 26.34 -1.75 -8.56
N LEU A 223 26.59 -2.48 -9.66
CA LEU A 223 25.68 -3.53 -10.10
C LEU A 223 25.55 -4.63 -9.03
N PRO A 224 24.35 -5.20 -8.84
CA PRO A 224 24.16 -6.33 -7.94
C PRO A 224 25.12 -7.47 -8.30
N LYS A 225 25.95 -7.85 -7.35
CA LYS A 225 26.85 -9.01 -7.49
C LYS A 225 26.06 -10.25 -7.08
N ARG A 226 26.06 -11.27 -7.93
CA ARG A 226 25.44 -12.55 -7.59
C ARG A 226 26.20 -13.12 -6.38
N PRO A 227 25.54 -13.45 -5.26
CA PRO A 227 26.22 -14.12 -4.16
C PRO A 227 26.86 -15.41 -4.69
N LYS A 228 28.13 -15.66 -4.33
CA LYS A 228 28.79 -16.92 -4.66
C LYS A 228 28.09 -18.06 -3.92
N PRO A 229 28.03 -19.27 -4.49
CA PRO A 229 27.40 -20.42 -3.83
C PRO A 229 27.95 -20.74 -2.43
N GLU A 230 29.18 -20.30 -2.11
CA GLU A 230 29.81 -20.50 -0.79
C GLU A 230 29.17 -19.67 0.34
N ASP A 231 28.51 -18.55 0.04
CA ASP A 231 27.82 -17.72 1.05
C ASP A 231 26.35 -18.14 1.28
N ALA A 232 25.87 -19.17 0.58
CA ALA A 232 24.49 -19.64 0.66
C ALA A 232 24.24 -20.68 1.78
N VAL A 233 25.25 -21.00 2.61
CA VAL A 233 25.10 -21.90 3.76
C VAL A 233 25.20 -21.14 5.08
N ALA A 234 24.20 -20.30 5.33
CA ALA A 234 23.84 -19.91 6.70
C ALA A 234 22.32 -19.82 6.80
N ALA A 235 21.63 -20.91 6.40
CA ALA A 235 20.29 -21.16 6.88
C ALA A 235 20.37 -21.50 8.38
N PRO A 236 19.59 -20.85 9.26
CA PRO A 236 19.59 -21.19 10.67
C PRO A 236 19.10 -22.63 10.84
N ALA A 237 19.92 -23.45 11.50
CA ALA A 237 19.60 -24.82 11.82
C ALA A 237 18.25 -24.90 12.55
N LYS A 238 17.34 -25.75 12.03
CA LYS A 238 16.15 -26.19 12.75
C LYS A 238 16.56 -26.70 14.15
N PRO A 239 15.87 -26.32 15.23
CA PRO A 239 16.06 -26.98 16.52
C PRO A 239 15.66 -28.45 16.40
N ALA A 240 16.60 -29.34 16.72
CA ALA A 240 16.36 -30.77 16.80
C ALA A 240 15.30 -31.07 17.86
N ALA A 241 14.41 -32.01 17.52
CA ALA A 241 13.38 -32.54 18.39
C ALA A 241 13.99 -33.16 19.66
N ALA A 242 13.46 -32.76 20.83
CA ALA A 242 13.78 -33.40 22.10
C ALA A 242 13.08 -34.77 22.19
N ALA A 243 13.88 -35.83 22.36
CA ALA A 243 13.43 -37.17 22.74
C ALA A 243 13.30 -37.27 24.29
N PRO A 244 12.47 -38.19 24.81
CA PRO A 244 11.92 -38.14 26.17
C PRO A 244 12.88 -38.68 27.26
N PRO A 245 12.68 -38.34 28.55
CA PRO A 245 13.55 -38.82 29.61
C PRO A 245 13.18 -40.25 30.03
N THR A 246 14.19 -41.11 30.14
CA THR A 246 14.11 -42.42 30.79
C THR A 246 14.50 -42.34 32.28
N PRO A 247 14.01 -43.29 33.12
CA PRO A 247 13.83 -43.10 34.56
C PRO A 247 15.01 -43.61 35.40
N ALA A 248 15.38 -42.87 36.45
CA ALA A 248 16.27 -43.36 37.50
C ALA A 248 15.46 -43.89 38.69
N ALA A 249 15.71 -45.16 39.05
CA ALA A 249 15.07 -45.87 40.13
C ALA A 249 15.84 -45.74 41.46
N LYS A 250 15.08 -45.39 42.51
CA LYS A 250 15.04 -45.92 43.89
C LYS A 250 16.33 -46.07 44.72
N SER A 251 16.29 -45.47 45.91
CA SER A 251 16.64 -46.12 47.18
C SER A 251 15.73 -45.58 48.29
N ALA A 252 15.35 -46.46 49.22
CA ALA A 252 14.18 -46.37 50.09
C ALA A 252 14.54 -46.10 51.56
N GLU A 253 13.65 -45.41 52.30
CA GLU A 253 13.24 -45.79 53.66
C GLU A 253 11.95 -45.03 54.09
N ALA A 254 11.12 -45.65 54.91
CA ALA A 254 9.74 -45.26 55.27
C ALA A 254 9.60 -45.12 56.82
N PRO A 255 8.41 -44.97 57.47
CA PRO A 255 7.07 -44.56 57.02
C PRO A 255 6.31 -43.57 57.98
N ALA A 256 5.14 -43.13 57.49
CA ALA A 256 3.89 -42.80 58.22
C ALA A 256 3.63 -41.41 58.85
N LYS A 257 2.65 -40.67 58.29
CA LYS A 257 1.29 -40.48 58.87
C LYS A 257 0.35 -39.67 57.95
N LYS A 258 -0.95 -40.01 58.06
CA LYS A 258 -2.14 -39.54 57.32
C LYS A 258 -2.50 -38.06 57.56
N ILE A 259 -3.31 -37.50 56.64
CA ILE A 259 -4.59 -36.72 56.83
C ILE A 259 -4.76 -35.82 55.57
N ALA A 260 -5.62 -36.21 54.63
CA ALA A 260 -7.03 -35.80 54.43
C ALA A 260 -7.24 -34.44 53.73
N SER A 261 -7.58 -34.54 52.44
CA SER A 261 -8.64 -33.85 51.69
C SER A 261 -9.25 -32.55 52.25
N LYS A 262 -9.33 -31.51 51.40
CA LYS A 262 -10.55 -30.69 51.25
C LYS A 262 -10.61 -29.92 49.92
N LYS A 263 -11.63 -30.26 49.14
CA LYS A 263 -12.29 -29.49 48.08
C LYS A 263 -13.03 -28.29 48.73
N PRO A 264 -13.39 -27.24 47.97
CA PRO A 264 -14.82 -26.90 47.94
C PRO A 264 -15.36 -26.61 46.53
N GLU A 265 -16.59 -27.09 46.34
CA GLU A 265 -17.54 -26.71 45.28
C GLU A 265 -18.24 -25.38 45.61
N PRO A 266 -18.95 -24.77 44.63
CA PRO A 266 -19.45 -23.39 44.70
C PRO A 266 -20.97 -23.28 45.00
N ALA A 267 -21.44 -22.02 44.94
CA ALA A 267 -22.83 -21.51 44.84
C ALA A 267 -23.44 -20.99 46.18
N PRO A 268 -24.50 -20.14 46.17
CA PRO A 268 -25.33 -19.68 45.05
C PRO A 268 -25.72 -18.17 45.04
N ALA A 269 -26.53 -17.81 44.05
CA ALA A 269 -27.06 -16.49 43.71
C ALA A 269 -28.37 -16.08 44.44
N ALA A 270 -28.69 -14.77 44.43
CA ALA A 270 -30.04 -14.18 44.51
C ALA A 270 -30.01 -12.80 43.78
N LYS A 271 -30.72 -12.55 42.65
CA LYS A 271 -32.12 -12.07 42.46
C LYS A 271 -32.41 -10.75 43.21
N THR A 272 -33.05 -9.67 42.73
CA THR A 272 -33.83 -9.23 41.55
C THR A 272 -34.15 -7.72 41.83
N GLN A 273 -34.38 -6.79 40.89
CA GLN A 273 -35.69 -6.42 40.32
C GLN A 273 -35.57 -5.16 39.43
N ALA A 274 -36.52 -5.00 38.51
CA ALA A 274 -36.65 -3.96 37.48
C ALA A 274 -37.42 -2.70 37.96
N GLU A 275 -37.32 -1.56 37.24
CA GLU A 275 -38.47 -0.83 36.66
C GLU A 275 -38.11 0.45 35.85
N LYS A 276 -39.15 1.07 35.26
CA LYS A 276 -39.25 1.77 33.96
C LYS A 276 -38.99 3.30 33.95
N LYS A 277 -38.66 3.77 32.72
CA LYS A 277 -38.75 5.12 32.06
C LYS A 277 -39.90 6.07 32.53
N PRO A 278 -39.87 7.43 32.31
CA PRO A 278 -39.80 8.04 30.95
C PRO A 278 -39.23 9.49 30.72
N VAL A 279 -38.79 9.69 29.47
CA VAL A 279 -38.94 10.84 28.51
C VAL A 279 -39.06 12.30 29.02
N LYS A 280 -38.23 13.21 28.46
CA LYS A 280 -38.66 14.57 28.01
C LYS A 280 -38.00 15.00 26.68
N LYS A 281 -38.85 15.12 25.65
CA LYS A 281 -38.70 15.96 24.45
C LYS A 281 -38.87 17.43 24.84
N VAL A 282 -38.09 18.34 24.25
CA VAL A 282 -38.55 19.70 23.96
C VAL A 282 -38.21 20.02 22.51
N LEU A 283 -39.25 20.03 21.67
CA LEU A 283 -39.32 20.75 20.41
C LEU A 283 -39.86 22.15 20.72
N LYS A 284 -39.24 23.20 20.16
CA LYS A 284 -39.93 24.47 19.93
C LYS A 284 -39.80 24.86 18.46
N LYS A 285 -40.94 24.72 17.77
CA LYS A 285 -41.25 25.31 16.48
C LYS A 285 -41.56 26.80 16.72
N LYS A 286 -41.05 27.70 15.88
CA LYS A 286 -41.83 28.89 15.46
C LYS A 286 -41.42 29.29 14.05
N SER A 287 -42.46 29.34 13.23
CA SER A 287 -42.59 29.76 11.84
C SER A 287 -42.40 31.25 11.64
N SER A 288 -41.89 31.66 10.48
CA SER A 288 -42.51 32.73 9.68
C SER A 288 -41.96 32.76 8.25
N SER A 289 -42.90 32.77 7.31
CA SER A 289 -42.81 33.05 5.88
C SER A 289 -42.23 34.43 5.55
N ALA A 290 -41.51 34.57 4.43
CA ALA A 290 -41.65 35.67 3.47
C ALA A 290 -40.81 35.44 2.20
N ALA A 291 -41.40 35.79 1.06
CA ALA A 291 -40.89 35.68 -0.31
C ALA A 291 -39.88 36.82 -0.69
N PRO A 292 -39.30 36.84 -1.91
CA PRO A 292 -38.01 37.47 -2.17
C PRO A 292 -38.10 38.94 -2.60
N ALA A 293 -37.11 39.75 -2.22
CA ALA A 293 -36.94 41.13 -2.69
C ALA A 293 -35.58 41.34 -3.38
N LYS A 294 -35.65 41.99 -4.54
CA LYS A 294 -34.55 42.40 -5.41
C LYS A 294 -33.71 43.54 -4.81
N LYS A 295 -32.47 43.63 -5.32
CA LYS A 295 -31.78 44.81 -5.93
C LYS A 295 -30.53 45.37 -5.24
N LYS A 296 -29.56 45.62 -6.14
CA LYS A 296 -28.46 46.61 -6.17
C LYS A 296 -27.11 46.22 -5.55
N THR A 297 -26.15 45.99 -6.45
CA THR A 297 -24.81 46.58 -6.33
C THR A 297 -24.47 47.37 -7.59
N THR A 298 -23.79 48.48 -7.33
CA THR A 298 -23.48 49.63 -8.16
C THR A 298 -22.26 49.42 -9.06
N ALA A 299 -22.23 50.23 -10.12
CA ALA A 299 -21.23 50.28 -11.18
C ALA A 299 -19.81 50.65 -10.73
N THR A 300 -18.78 50.18 -11.46
CA THR A 300 -17.64 51.03 -11.82
C THR A 300 -17.04 50.65 -13.19
N LYS A 301 -17.04 51.65 -14.07
CA LYS A 301 -16.32 51.91 -15.33
C LYS A 301 -15.22 50.92 -15.78
N ARG A 302 -15.27 50.54 -17.08
CA ARG A 302 -14.22 50.96 -18.05
C ARG A 302 -14.70 50.86 -19.51
N LEU A 303 -14.51 51.97 -20.23
CA LEU A 303 -14.83 52.23 -21.63
C LEU A 303 -13.54 52.18 -22.46
N THR A 304 -13.51 51.44 -23.56
CA THR A 304 -12.75 51.71 -24.82
C THR A 304 -13.36 50.82 -25.91
N LYS A 305 -14.19 51.33 -26.84
CA LYS A 305 -13.86 51.78 -28.23
C LYS A 305 -12.97 50.74 -28.98
N LYS A 306 -13.23 50.24 -30.20
CA LYS A 306 -14.02 50.75 -31.34
C LYS A 306 -14.12 49.68 -32.46
N LYS A 307 -15.30 49.61 -33.11
CA LYS A 307 -15.72 49.20 -34.48
C LYS A 307 -15.39 47.84 -35.13
N PRO A 308 -16.37 47.20 -35.81
CA PRO A 308 -16.22 46.02 -36.66
C PRO A 308 -15.96 46.38 -38.14
N ARG A 309 -15.44 45.40 -38.89
CA ARG A 309 -15.63 45.25 -40.34
C ARG A 309 -16.75 44.25 -40.56
#